data_AF-A0A2H0WG22-F1
#
_entry.id   AF-A0A2H0WG22-F1
#
_cell.length_a   1.000
_cell.length_b   1.000
_cell.length_c   1.000
_cell.angle_alpha   90.00
_cell.angle_beta   90.00
_cell.angle_gamma   90.00
#
_symmetry.space_group_name_H-M   'P 1'
#
loop_
_entity.id
_entity.type
_entity.pdbx_description
1 polymer ?
#
loop_
_entity_poly.entity_id
_entity_poly.type
_entity_poly.pdbx_seq_one_letter_code
_entity_poly.pdbx_strand_id
1 'polypeptide(L)'
;MADIDKEILEDFLSESKDLMGKMVSTLEACEGDFSQVKGLEDYGLNVDRIMGAAKSIAMMVPEDPNHLIHKVGDYAAVCKAVGYKASQIRDNVQFYDICVALLLDGTEVLEAMVDGLSNGRNEIKGLFSQTFLERLRWVSSQFGEEYRASVDIHKGQKTKMNQDDIDDLLKKLGLD
;
A
#
# COMPACT_ATOMS: atom_id res chain seq x y z
N MET A 1 7.08 14.46 21.82
CA MET A 1 7.30 13.64 20.62
C MET A 1 7.95 12.36 21.08
N ALA A 2 7.29 11.23 20.88
CA ALA A 2 7.96 9.95 21.07
C ALA A 2 9.01 9.85 19.97
N ASP A 3 10.28 9.77 20.36
CA ASP A 3 11.41 9.82 19.43
C ASP A 3 11.75 8.37 19.05
N ILE A 4 11.62 8.04 17.77
CA ILE A 4 12.07 6.75 17.23
C ILE A 4 13.59 6.79 17.26
N ASP A 5 14.22 5.69 17.68
CA ASP A 5 15.67 5.59 17.61
C ASP A 5 16.15 5.88 16.18
N LYS A 6 17.10 6.81 16.05
CA LYS A 6 17.56 7.32 14.77
C LYS A 6 18.12 6.20 13.88
N GLU A 7 18.85 5.24 14.45
CA GLU A 7 19.44 4.12 13.70
C GLU A 7 18.34 3.22 13.14
N ILE A 8 17.32 2.91 13.95
CA ILE A 8 16.14 2.14 13.52
C ILE A 8 15.41 2.85 12.36
N LEU A 9 15.26 4.18 12.46
CA LEU A 9 14.61 4.94 11.41
C LEU A 9 15.44 4.97 10.12
N GLU A 10 16.76 5.17 10.21
CA GLU A 10 17.67 5.18 9.06
C GLU A 10 17.67 3.82 8.33
N ASP A 11 17.73 2.72 9.06
CA ASP A 11 17.65 1.36 8.49
C ASP A 11 16.32 1.13 7.77
N PHE A 12 15.20 1.53 8.40
CA PHE A 12 13.87 1.44 7.79
C PHE A 12 13.77 2.25 6.50
N LEU A 13 14.27 3.48 6.50
CA LEU A 13 14.28 4.34 5.31
C LEU A 13 15.10 3.73 4.18
N SER A 14 16.28 3.20 4.49
CA SER A 14 17.16 2.56 3.50
C SER A 14 16.50 1.32 2.89
N GLU A 15 16.00 0.40 3.72
CA GLU A 15 15.35 -0.83 3.24
C GLU A 15 14.09 -0.50 2.42
N SER A 16 13.30 0.48 2.87
CA SER A 16 12.09 0.89 2.15
C SER A 16 12.39 1.41 0.75
N LYS A 17 13.47 2.19 0.57
CA LYS A 17 13.89 2.67 -0.76
C LYS A 17 14.33 1.55 -1.69
N ASP A 18 15.09 0.59 -1.18
CA ASP A 18 15.48 -0.59 -1.95
C ASP A 18 14.25 -1.42 -2.38
N LEU A 19 13.26 -1.55 -1.49
CA LEU A 19 12.02 -2.25 -1.79
C LEU A 19 11.15 -1.49 -2.80
N MET A 20 11.06 -0.16 -2.69
CA MET A 20 10.36 0.69 -3.65
C MET A 20 10.98 0.60 -5.04
N GLY A 21 12.31 0.60 -5.16
CA GLY A 21 12.98 0.39 -6.44
C GLY A 21 12.58 -0.94 -7.09
N LYS A 22 12.52 -2.02 -6.30
CA LYS A 22 12.03 -3.33 -6.78
C LYS A 22 10.55 -3.29 -7.19
N MET A 23 9.72 -2.63 -6.39
CA MET A 23 8.29 -2.47 -6.67
C MET A 23 8.06 -1.73 -8.00
N VAL A 24 8.77 -0.63 -8.25
CA VAL A 24 8.70 0.12 -9.50
C VAL A 24 9.15 -0.76 -10.67
N SER A 25 10.31 -1.43 -10.57
CA SER A 25 10.77 -2.32 -11.65
C SER A 25 9.78 -3.46 -11.95
N THR A 26 9.12 -4.00 -10.93
CA THR A 26 8.05 -5.00 -11.12
C THR A 26 6.86 -4.40 -11.87
N LEU A 27 6.42 -3.19 -11.51
CA LEU A 27 5.28 -2.53 -12.15
C LEU A 27 5.59 -2.11 -13.59
N GLU A 28 6.79 -1.61 -13.87
CA GLU A 28 7.26 -1.28 -15.22
C GLU A 28 7.27 -2.52 -16.13
N ALA A 29 7.69 -3.68 -15.60
CA ALA A 29 7.61 -4.94 -16.33
C ALA A 29 6.16 -5.38 -16.59
N CYS A 30 5.24 -5.04 -15.68
CA CYS A 30 3.82 -5.36 -15.80
C CYS A 30 3.07 -4.43 -16.77
N GLU A 31 3.52 -3.20 -16.95
CA GLU A 31 2.82 -2.17 -17.70
C GLU A 31 2.55 -2.58 -19.17
N GLY A 32 1.26 -2.69 -19.53
CA GLY A 32 0.82 -3.08 -20.88
C GLY A 32 1.10 -4.54 -21.27
N ASP A 33 1.65 -5.37 -20.38
CA ASP A 33 1.89 -6.79 -20.60
C ASP A 33 1.11 -7.66 -19.60
N PHE A 34 -0.10 -8.06 -19.99
CA PHE A 34 -0.96 -8.93 -19.19
C PHE A 34 -0.33 -10.30 -18.87
N SER A 35 0.66 -10.76 -19.66
CA SER A 35 1.34 -12.03 -19.36
C SER A 35 2.14 -11.97 -18.04
N GLN A 36 2.47 -10.76 -17.58
CA GLN A 36 3.16 -10.50 -16.33
C GLN A 36 2.24 -10.35 -15.12
N VAL A 37 0.93 -10.64 -15.23
CA VAL A 37 -0.03 -10.46 -14.12
C VAL A 37 0.42 -11.07 -12.78
N LYS A 38 1.22 -12.14 -12.81
CA LYS A 38 1.80 -12.75 -11.61
C LYS A 38 2.88 -11.92 -10.93
N GLY A 39 3.56 -11.02 -11.63
CA GLY A 39 4.49 -10.05 -11.05
C GLY A 39 3.83 -9.15 -10.00
N LEU A 40 2.51 -8.91 -10.09
CA LEU A 40 1.81 -8.12 -9.07
C LEU A 40 1.76 -8.82 -7.68
N GLU A 41 1.99 -10.13 -7.62
CA GLU A 41 2.19 -10.84 -6.35
C GLU A 41 3.55 -10.48 -5.73
N ASP A 42 4.61 -10.38 -6.53
CA ASP A 42 5.93 -9.95 -6.09
C ASP A 42 5.93 -8.49 -5.60
N TYR A 43 5.17 -7.63 -6.28
CA TYR A 43 4.87 -6.28 -5.78
C TYR A 43 4.24 -6.35 -4.39
N GLY A 44 3.19 -7.16 -4.23
CA GLY A 44 2.48 -7.37 -2.97
C GLY A 44 3.39 -7.85 -1.83
N LEU A 45 4.33 -8.76 -2.12
CA LEU A 45 5.33 -9.26 -1.16
C LEU A 45 6.32 -8.17 -0.74
N ASN A 46 6.80 -7.35 -1.67
CA ASN A 46 7.74 -6.27 -1.35
C ASN A 46 7.08 -5.18 -0.47
N VAL A 47 5.86 -4.75 -0.81
CA VAL A 47 5.17 -3.73 -0.01
C VAL A 47 4.72 -4.27 1.36
N ASP A 48 4.46 -5.57 1.49
CA ASP A 48 4.19 -6.21 2.79
C ASP A 48 5.35 -6.07 3.78
N ARG A 49 6.60 -6.12 3.29
CA ARG A 49 7.78 -5.90 4.12
C ARG A 49 7.84 -4.47 4.66
N ILE A 50 7.55 -3.48 3.81
CA ILE A 50 7.45 -2.07 4.23
C ILE A 50 6.33 -1.92 5.26
N MET A 51 5.16 -2.50 5.00
CA MET A 51 4.00 -2.48 5.91
C MET A 51 4.35 -3.09 7.28
N GLY A 52 5.00 -4.26 7.30
CA GLY A 52 5.36 -4.96 8.52
C GLY A 52 6.39 -4.21 9.36
N ALA A 53 7.41 -3.64 8.71
CA ALA A 53 8.42 -2.84 9.37
C ALA A 53 7.82 -1.54 9.94
N ALA A 54 7.02 -0.82 9.14
CA ALA A 54 6.34 0.40 9.58
C ALA A 54 5.43 0.13 10.79
N LYS A 55 4.64 -0.95 10.76
CA LYS A 55 3.78 -1.34 11.90
C LYS A 55 4.59 -1.71 13.15
N SER A 56 5.76 -2.34 12.98
CA SER A 56 6.63 -2.69 14.10
C SER A 56 7.23 -1.44 14.75
N ILE A 57 7.69 -0.47 13.95
CA ILE A 57 8.21 0.82 14.43
C ILE A 57 7.10 1.65 15.06
N ALA A 58 5.90 1.63 14.48
CA ALA A 58 4.72 2.31 15.01
C ALA A 58 4.37 1.87 16.44
N MET A 59 4.65 0.61 16.81
CA MET A 59 4.49 0.13 18.20
C MET A 59 5.47 0.76 19.20
N MET A 60 6.56 1.38 18.71
CA MET A 60 7.54 2.09 19.54
C MET A 60 7.12 3.54 19.85
N VAL A 61 6.11 4.08 19.16
CA VAL A 61 5.58 5.43 19.37
C VAL A 61 4.09 5.43 19.78
N PRO A 62 3.68 4.65 20.80
CA PRO A 62 2.27 4.48 21.15
C PRO A 62 1.60 5.79 21.64
N GLU A 63 2.39 6.74 22.12
CA GLU A 63 1.94 8.04 22.62
C GLU A 63 1.56 9.02 21.49
N ASP A 64 1.95 8.76 20.24
CA ASP A 64 1.64 9.61 19.08
C ASP A 64 0.96 8.80 17.96
N PRO A 65 -0.34 8.49 18.10
CA PRO A 65 -1.08 7.71 17.10
C PRO A 65 -1.22 8.44 15.74
N ASN A 66 -0.90 9.73 15.68
CA ASN A 66 -0.93 10.52 14.47
C ASN A 66 0.43 10.58 13.75
N HIS A 67 1.47 9.98 14.34
CA HIS A 67 2.80 9.90 13.75
C HIS A 67 2.73 9.29 12.35
N LEU A 68 3.45 9.87 11.39
CA LEU A 68 3.37 9.49 9.98
C LEU A 68 3.67 7.99 9.75
N ILE A 69 4.46 7.36 10.61
CA ILE A 69 4.79 5.92 10.53
C ILE A 69 3.54 5.02 10.58
N HIS A 70 2.51 5.39 11.35
CA HIS A 70 1.24 4.68 11.39
C HIS A 70 0.57 4.72 10.01
N LYS A 71 0.54 5.91 9.40
CA LYS A 71 -0.06 6.13 8.08
C LYS A 71 0.70 5.41 6.97
N VAL A 72 2.04 5.35 7.05
CA VAL A 72 2.87 4.55 6.14
C VAL A 72 2.45 3.07 6.21
N GLY A 73 2.29 2.52 7.41
CA GLY A 73 1.85 1.14 7.61
C GLY A 73 0.44 0.87 7.07
N ASP A 74 -0.51 1.79 7.29
CA ASP A 74 -1.87 1.63 6.77
C ASP A 74 -1.93 1.79 5.25
N TYR A 75 -1.21 2.77 4.69
CA TYR A 75 -1.18 2.99 3.25
C TYR A 75 -0.49 1.84 2.50
N ALA A 76 0.64 1.32 3.00
CA ALA A 76 1.28 0.14 2.46
C ALA A 76 0.35 -1.08 2.46
N ALA A 77 -0.55 -1.21 3.46
CA ALA A 77 -1.55 -2.27 3.48
C ALA A 77 -2.60 -2.14 2.36
N VAL A 78 -2.95 -0.91 1.97
CA VAL A 78 -3.83 -0.66 0.80
C VAL A 78 -3.14 -1.12 -0.49
N CYS A 79 -1.91 -0.67 -0.72
CA CYS A 79 -1.13 -1.06 -1.91
C CYS A 79 -0.93 -2.59 -1.97
N LYS A 80 -0.63 -3.23 -0.82
CA LYS A 80 -0.56 -4.68 -0.68
C LYS A 80 -1.85 -5.36 -1.15
N ALA A 81 -2.99 -4.91 -0.63
CA ALA A 81 -4.29 -5.52 -0.95
C ALA A 81 -4.62 -5.40 -2.44
N VAL A 82 -4.36 -4.23 -3.05
CA VAL A 82 -4.55 -4.02 -4.49
C VAL A 82 -3.62 -4.93 -5.29
N GLY A 83 -2.32 -5.00 -4.97
CA GLY A 83 -1.36 -5.87 -5.67
C GLY A 83 -1.75 -7.34 -5.67
N TYR A 84 -2.09 -7.90 -4.51
CA TYR A 84 -2.51 -9.31 -4.41
C TYR A 84 -3.82 -9.62 -5.12
N LYS A 85 -4.77 -8.69 -5.15
CA LYS A 85 -6.04 -8.89 -5.86
C LYS A 85 -5.84 -8.74 -7.37
N ALA A 86 -5.05 -7.75 -7.79
CA ALA A 86 -4.73 -7.54 -9.19
C ALA A 86 -3.96 -8.72 -9.81
N SER A 87 -3.11 -9.41 -9.04
CA SER A 87 -2.40 -10.63 -9.50
C SER A 87 -3.31 -11.84 -9.77
N GLN A 88 -4.60 -11.72 -9.45
CA GLN A 88 -5.62 -12.73 -9.65
C GLN A 88 -6.53 -12.42 -10.84
N ILE A 89 -6.37 -11.27 -11.49
CA ILE A 89 -7.16 -10.86 -12.66
C ILE A 89 -7.02 -11.90 -13.78
N ARG A 90 -8.15 -12.27 -14.37
CA ARG A 90 -8.22 -13.19 -15.52
C ARG A 90 -9.04 -12.52 -16.62
N ASP A 91 -8.55 -12.63 -17.84
CA ASP A 91 -9.28 -12.24 -19.07
C ASP A 91 -9.81 -10.79 -19.07
N ASN A 92 -9.21 -9.89 -18.29
CA ASN A 92 -9.60 -8.48 -18.18
C ASN A 92 -8.35 -7.58 -18.18
N VAL A 93 -7.76 -7.43 -19.36
CA VAL A 93 -6.54 -6.64 -19.59
C VAL A 93 -6.73 -5.17 -19.20
N GLN A 94 -7.88 -4.58 -19.50
CA GLN A 94 -8.14 -3.19 -19.17
C GLN A 94 -8.15 -2.95 -17.66
N PHE A 95 -8.79 -3.82 -16.88
CA PHE A 95 -8.79 -3.69 -15.43
C PHE A 95 -7.39 -3.92 -14.83
N TYR A 96 -6.64 -4.85 -15.40
CA TYR A 96 -5.24 -5.06 -15.06
C TYR A 96 -4.39 -3.79 -15.27
N ASP A 97 -4.47 -3.17 -16.45
CA ASP A 97 -3.70 -1.95 -16.75
C ASP A 97 -4.06 -0.81 -15.79
N ILE A 98 -5.34 -0.66 -15.43
CA ILE A 98 -5.78 0.32 -14.43
C ILE A 98 -5.18 0.02 -13.06
N CYS A 99 -5.11 -1.25 -12.65
CA CYS A 99 -4.48 -1.64 -11.39
C CYS A 99 -2.97 -1.37 -11.40
N VAL A 100 -2.27 -1.66 -12.49
CA VAL A 100 -0.83 -1.36 -12.63
C VAL A 100 -0.59 0.14 -12.51
N ALA A 101 -1.33 0.96 -13.26
CA ALA A 101 -1.23 2.42 -13.20
C ALA A 101 -1.56 2.97 -11.80
N LEU A 102 -2.58 2.42 -11.13
CA LEU A 102 -2.91 2.79 -9.76
C LEU A 102 -1.76 2.44 -8.78
N LEU A 103 -1.12 1.29 -8.95
CA LEU A 103 0.00 0.87 -8.09
C LEU A 103 1.28 1.65 -8.37
N LEU A 104 1.51 2.14 -9.59
CA LEU A 104 2.59 3.08 -9.90
C LEU A 104 2.39 4.39 -9.14
N ASP A 105 1.24 5.06 -9.34
CA ASP A 105 0.87 6.26 -8.57
C ASP A 105 0.93 5.98 -7.05
N GLY A 106 0.47 4.78 -6.66
CA GLY A 106 0.42 4.36 -5.28
C GLY A 106 1.80 4.22 -4.65
N THR A 107 2.79 3.76 -5.42
CA THR A 107 4.17 3.59 -4.98
C THR A 107 4.88 4.93 -4.84
N GLU A 108 4.64 5.87 -5.75
CA GLU A 108 5.15 7.24 -5.65
C GLU A 108 4.64 7.95 -4.38
N VAL A 109 3.35 7.79 -4.07
CA VAL A 109 2.78 8.35 -2.83
C VAL A 109 3.41 7.70 -1.60
N LEU A 110 3.64 6.38 -1.62
CA LEU A 110 4.27 5.68 -0.50
C LEU A 110 5.71 6.15 -0.30
N GLU A 111 6.46 6.35 -1.38
CA GLU A 111 7.81 6.93 -1.35
C GLU A 111 7.80 8.33 -0.71
N ALA A 112 6.90 9.20 -1.15
CA ALA A 112 6.75 10.53 -0.58
C ALA A 112 6.41 10.51 0.93
N MET A 113 5.63 9.52 1.38
CA MET A 113 5.34 9.32 2.80
C MET A 113 6.57 8.82 3.58
N VAL A 114 7.32 7.86 3.04
CA VAL A 114 8.56 7.36 3.66
C VAL A 114 9.59 8.47 3.76
N ASP A 115 9.79 9.26 2.69
CA ASP A 115 10.64 10.46 2.73
C ASP A 115 10.11 11.55 3.67
N GLY A 116 8.81 11.56 3.95
CA GLY A 116 8.22 12.46 4.95
C GLY A 116 8.74 12.19 6.37
N LEU A 117 9.07 10.94 6.69
CA LEU A 117 9.53 10.53 8.03
C LEU A 117 10.90 11.16 8.38
N SER A 118 11.82 11.22 7.41
CA SER A 118 13.15 11.84 7.62
C SER A 118 13.08 13.36 7.79
N ASN A 119 12.03 13.98 7.27
CA ASN A 119 11.83 15.43 7.27
C ASN A 119 10.92 15.92 8.41
N GLY A 120 10.46 15.03 9.30
CA GLY A 120 9.54 15.37 10.39
C GLY A 120 8.17 15.87 9.91
N ARG A 121 7.76 15.50 8.68
CA ARG A 121 6.42 15.83 8.17
C ARG A 121 5.40 14.90 8.82
N ASN A 122 4.32 15.47 9.35
CA ASN A 122 3.21 14.71 9.97
C ASN A 122 1.94 14.65 9.09
N GLU A 123 1.92 15.43 8.01
CA GLU A 123 0.75 15.60 7.15
C GLU A 123 0.92 14.90 5.81
N ILE A 124 -0.13 14.18 5.42
CA ILE A 124 -0.28 13.50 4.12
C ILE A 124 -1.27 14.22 3.21
N LYS A 125 -1.91 15.29 3.70
CA LYS A 125 -2.86 16.10 2.94
C LYS A 125 -2.12 16.77 1.79
N GLY A 126 -2.56 16.47 0.56
CA GLY A 126 -1.93 16.96 -0.67
C GLY A 126 -1.04 15.93 -1.38
N LEU A 127 -0.73 14.79 -0.77
CA LEU A 127 -0.07 13.67 -1.47
C LEU A 127 -1.05 12.95 -2.40
N PHE A 128 -2.34 12.95 -2.03
CA PHE A 128 -3.40 12.29 -2.79
C PHE A 128 -4.12 13.30 -3.68
N SER A 129 -4.10 13.06 -4.99
CA SER A 129 -4.98 13.77 -5.92
C SER A 129 -6.40 13.21 -5.81
N GLN A 130 -7.41 14.04 -6.09
CA GLN A 130 -8.81 13.56 -6.15
C GLN A 130 -8.97 12.45 -7.19
N THR A 131 -8.31 12.57 -8.34
CA THR A 131 -8.28 11.55 -9.39
C THR A 131 -7.73 10.21 -8.90
N PHE A 132 -6.67 10.22 -8.08
CA PHE A 132 -6.11 9.00 -7.49
C PHE A 132 -7.12 8.34 -6.55
N LEU A 133 -7.76 9.12 -5.68
CA LEU A 133 -8.77 8.61 -4.74
C LEU A 133 -9.99 8.03 -5.45
N GLU A 134 -10.47 8.68 -6.51
CA GLU A 134 -11.55 8.18 -7.35
C GLU A 134 -11.18 6.86 -8.03
N ARG A 135 -9.96 6.76 -8.57
CA ARG A 135 -9.47 5.52 -9.19
C ARG A 135 -9.34 4.39 -8.16
N LEU A 136 -8.82 4.68 -6.99
CA LEU A 136 -8.68 3.69 -5.91
C LEU A 136 -10.05 3.17 -5.43
N ARG A 137 -11.04 4.07 -5.26
CA ARG A 137 -12.42 3.70 -4.92
C ARG A 137 -13.06 2.85 -6.02
N TRP A 138 -12.86 3.21 -7.28
CA TRP A 138 -13.36 2.43 -8.41
C TRP A 138 -12.72 1.03 -8.47
N VAL A 139 -11.39 0.92 -8.33
CA VAL A 139 -10.68 -0.37 -8.30
C VAL A 139 -11.16 -1.24 -7.14
N SER A 140 -11.35 -0.64 -5.96
CA SER A 140 -11.93 -1.32 -4.79
C SER A 140 -13.30 -1.93 -5.09
N SER A 141 -14.19 -1.19 -5.77
CA SER A 141 -15.53 -1.67 -6.11
C SER A 141 -15.48 -2.84 -7.10
N GLN A 142 -14.56 -2.82 -8.07
CA GLN A 142 -14.39 -3.92 -9.03
C GLN A 142 -13.93 -5.22 -8.35
N PHE A 143 -13.09 -5.14 -7.32
CA PHE A 143 -12.66 -6.34 -6.59
C PHE A 143 -13.75 -7.00 -5.75
N GLY A 144 -14.78 -6.25 -5.34
CA GLY A 144 -15.92 -6.75 -4.57
C GLY A 144 -16.84 -7.69 -5.34
N GLU A 145 -16.85 -7.60 -6.67
CA GLU A 145 -17.74 -8.37 -7.54
C GLU A 145 -17.13 -9.74 -7.96
N GLU A 146 -15.81 -9.86 -8.13
CA GLU A 146 -15.20 -11.08 -8.71
C GLU A 146 -13.95 -11.66 -7.97
N TYR A 147 -13.26 -10.93 -7.10
CA TYR A 147 -11.89 -11.29 -6.67
C TYR A 147 -11.77 -11.61 -5.16
N ARG A 148 -11.93 -12.90 -4.82
CA ARG A 148 -11.76 -13.47 -3.47
C ARG A 148 -10.28 -13.69 -3.11
N ALA A 149 -9.59 -12.65 -2.62
CA ALA A 149 -8.29 -12.81 -1.96
C ALA A 149 -8.47 -12.94 -0.43
N SER A 150 -7.89 -13.98 0.17
CA SER A 150 -7.81 -14.16 1.62
C SER A 150 -6.63 -13.37 2.17
N VAL A 151 -6.90 -12.23 2.79
CA VAL A 151 -5.92 -11.55 3.65
C VAL A 151 -6.33 -11.87 5.09
N ASP A 152 -5.83 -12.99 5.62
CA ASP A 152 -6.05 -13.40 7.00
C ASP A 152 -5.34 -12.40 7.94
N ILE A 153 -6.11 -11.51 8.59
CA ILE A 153 -5.63 -10.75 9.77
C ILE A 153 -5.85 -11.54 11.06
N HIS A 154 -6.63 -12.63 11.05
CA HIS A 154 -6.75 -13.54 12.19
C HIS A 154 -6.75 -15.00 11.74
N LYS A 155 -5.81 -15.78 12.31
CA LYS A 155 -5.76 -17.24 12.15
C LYS A 155 -7.17 -17.83 12.42
N GLY A 156 -7.83 -18.31 11.37
CA GLY A 156 -8.93 -19.27 11.49
C GLY A 156 -10.29 -18.87 10.93
N GLN A 157 -10.48 -17.67 10.37
CA GLN A 157 -11.73 -17.33 9.67
C GLN A 157 -11.44 -16.65 8.34
N LYS A 158 -11.90 -17.30 7.26
CA LYS A 158 -11.97 -16.73 5.90
C LYS A 158 -12.87 -15.50 5.91
N THR A 159 -12.35 -14.36 6.33
CA THR A 159 -13.05 -13.09 6.23
C THR A 159 -12.89 -12.58 4.80
N LYS A 160 -14.02 -12.45 4.10
CA LYS A 160 -14.12 -11.58 2.93
C LYS A 160 -13.50 -10.25 3.34
N MET A 161 -12.48 -9.81 2.63
CA MET A 161 -12.10 -8.41 2.70
C MET A 161 -13.21 -7.65 1.98
N ASN A 162 -14.19 -7.18 2.74
CA ASN A 162 -15.34 -6.46 2.21
C ASN A 162 -14.86 -5.06 1.80
N GLN A 163 -15.65 -4.37 0.97
CA GLN A 163 -15.45 -2.97 0.63
C GLN A 163 -15.18 -2.11 1.89
N ASP A 164 -15.80 -2.49 3.00
CA ASP A 164 -15.60 -1.97 4.35
C ASP A 164 -14.12 -1.90 4.78
N ASP A 165 -13.26 -2.86 4.40
CA ASP A 165 -11.86 -2.88 4.85
C ASP A 165 -10.99 -1.86 4.11
N ILE A 166 -11.26 -1.61 2.82
CA ILE A 166 -10.58 -0.57 2.05
C ILE A 166 -11.12 0.79 2.48
N ASP A 167 -12.42 0.92 2.66
CA ASP A 167 -13.04 2.17 3.13
C ASP A 167 -12.59 2.50 4.57
N ASP A 168 -12.43 1.52 5.45
CA ASP A 168 -11.87 1.70 6.78
C ASP A 168 -10.38 2.06 6.74
N LEU A 169 -9.61 1.52 5.80
CA LEU A 169 -8.24 1.94 5.55
C LEU A 169 -8.19 3.39 5.02
N LEU A 170 -9.07 3.78 4.10
CA LEU A 170 -9.17 5.15 3.59
C LEU A 170 -9.56 6.15 4.70
N LYS A 171 -10.48 5.76 5.59
CA LYS A 171 -10.83 6.54 6.79
C LYS A 171 -9.64 6.70 7.74
N LYS A 172 -8.85 5.63 7.97
CA LYS A 172 -7.63 5.71 8.80
C LYS A 172 -6.60 6.68 8.23
N LEU A 173 -6.55 6.83 6.91
CA LEU A 173 -5.72 7.82 6.23
C LEU A 173 -6.32 9.23 6.25
N GLY A 174 -7.54 9.43 6.77
CA GLY A 174 -8.21 10.73 6.83
C GLY A 174 -8.58 11.28 5.45
N LEU A 175 -8.92 10.38 4.52
CA LEU A 175 -9.24 10.69 3.12
C LEU A 175 -10.74 10.60 2.82
N ASP A 176 -11.57 10.49 3.86
CA ASP A 176 -13.04 10.40 3.83
C ASP A 176 -13.66 11.54 4.64
#